data_AF-A0A3D2X4L4-F1
#
_entry.id   AF-A0A3D2X4L4-F1
#
_cell.length_a   1.000
_cell.length_b   1.000
_cell.length_c   1.000
_cell.angle_alpha   90.00
_cell.angle_beta   90.00
_cell.angle_gamma   90.00
#
_symmetry.space_group_name_H-M   'P 1'
#
loop_
_entity.id
_entity.type
_entity.pdbx_description
1 polymer ?
#
loop_
_entity_poly.entity_id
_entity_poly.type
_entity_poly.pdbx_seq_one_letter_code
_entity_poly.pdbx_strand_id
1 'polypeptide(L)'
;MLRATFQNIVENRDVRKNLILLKEMLREDEKKDSHNREALLYVIAGRYDVFRGLLQDEDAKVRKNTALIMGELAVLEFVEILYEAYHNETQRFVKSSYLSALKNMDYNELLPKLRTSYEIVKSIPITDENKKHLSEELRLLEELLDHSEEEKKHTFIGYDKVNEMVLLCNRNHIHVTMEQLGKIPKKEFTAGVMVKTKELREVLKIRTYRELLFAIDGVRSVPNDVTKAAGVLTDGTLYQFLEERHKGEGPFYFRLEMKGKMDVEKRTAFIKKLSVEIEHLSERKLLNSVNRYEVEIRLIENKEGKFNVLLRLYTLPEARFLYRKEVIASSIHPANAALTAQLVKPYLIEDAQVLDPFCGVGTMLIERDLCVRAKTMYGLDIYGEAIEKARINTDLVNRCGLKSEDGGHLVINYINRDFFDFKHNYLFDEIFTNMPTVGRSMDEGELSTLYQKFFRRAHELLEDQGIIVLYSHNREYVRKFANTKPYRIEKEFEISMMEKTYVYVIRVSR
;
A
#
# COMPACT_ATOMS: atom_id res chain seq x y z
N MET A 1 -43.25 5.96 -0.42
CA MET A 1 -42.82 5.02 -1.49
C MET A 1 -42.49 3.65 -0.91
N LEU A 2 -41.54 3.55 0.03
CA LEU A 2 -41.09 2.29 0.64
C LEU A 2 -42.23 1.39 1.16
N ARG A 3 -43.14 1.93 1.97
CA ARG A 3 -44.31 1.20 2.49
C ARG A 3 -45.21 0.64 1.38
N ALA A 4 -45.43 1.40 0.31
CA ALA A 4 -46.24 0.95 -0.82
C ALA A 4 -45.52 -0.15 -1.61
N THR A 5 -44.20 -0.03 -1.80
CA THR A 5 -43.37 -1.06 -2.43
C THR A 5 -43.43 -2.38 -1.65
N PHE A 6 -43.27 -2.34 -0.33
CA PHE A 6 -43.38 -3.54 0.50
C PHE A 6 -44.80 -4.12 0.51
N GLN A 7 -45.83 -3.27 0.57
CA GLN A 7 -47.23 -3.72 0.51
C GLN A 7 -47.54 -4.43 -0.82
N ASN A 8 -47.02 -3.94 -1.95
CA ASN A 8 -47.17 -4.61 -3.25
C ASN A 8 -46.53 -6.01 -3.24
N ILE A 9 -45.39 -6.19 -2.55
CA ILE A 9 -44.76 -7.52 -2.39
C ILE A 9 -45.68 -8.44 -1.58
N VAL A 10 -46.22 -7.96 -0.46
CA VAL A 10 -47.14 -8.73 0.40
C VAL A 10 -48.41 -9.12 -0.36
N GLU A 11 -48.91 -8.26 -1.25
CA GLU A 11 -50.09 -8.49 -2.09
C GLU A 11 -49.78 -9.28 -3.38
N ASN A 12 -48.56 -9.82 -3.51
CA ASN A 12 -48.09 -10.60 -4.66
C ASN A 12 -48.19 -9.85 -6.01
N ARG A 13 -48.01 -8.52 -6.00
CA ARG A 13 -48.06 -7.65 -7.20
C ARG A 13 -46.65 -7.30 -7.66
N ASP A 14 -46.32 -7.65 -8.91
CA ASP A 14 -45.03 -7.33 -9.55
C ASP A 14 -43.81 -7.61 -8.63
N VAL A 15 -43.83 -8.75 -7.92
CA VAL A 15 -42.94 -9.05 -6.79
C VAL A 15 -41.47 -8.79 -7.12
N ARG A 16 -40.97 -9.35 -8.23
CA ARG A 16 -39.58 -9.16 -8.69
C ARG A 16 -39.21 -7.67 -8.84
N LYS A 17 -40.09 -6.87 -9.47
CA LYS A 17 -39.85 -5.45 -9.72
C LYS A 17 -39.81 -4.67 -8.40
N ASN A 18 -40.75 -4.96 -7.50
CA ASN A 18 -40.80 -4.31 -6.20
C ASN A 18 -39.62 -4.70 -5.29
N LEU A 19 -39.13 -5.95 -5.35
CA LEU A 19 -37.91 -6.36 -4.63
C LEU A 19 -36.66 -5.65 -5.15
N ILE A 20 -36.51 -5.50 -6.47
CA ILE A 20 -35.38 -4.75 -7.05
C ILE A 20 -35.41 -3.30 -6.55
N LEU A 21 -36.58 -2.65 -6.61
CA LEU A 21 -36.77 -1.28 -6.14
C LEU A 21 -36.48 -1.17 -4.64
N LEU A 22 -37.00 -2.08 -3.82
CA LEU A 22 -36.80 -2.06 -2.37
C LEU A 22 -35.33 -2.19 -2.00
N LYS A 23 -34.60 -3.08 -2.69
CA LYS A 23 -33.14 -3.25 -2.51
C LYS A 23 -32.37 -1.99 -2.92
N GLU A 24 -32.76 -1.32 -4.01
CA GLU A 24 -32.14 -0.05 -4.41
C GLU A 24 -32.36 1.04 -3.37
N MET A 25 -33.56 1.14 -2.80
CA MET A 25 -33.87 2.08 -1.72
C MET A 25 -33.01 1.84 -0.47
N LEU A 26 -32.79 0.58 -0.07
CA LEU A 26 -31.93 0.26 1.08
C LEU A 26 -30.47 0.67 0.85
N ARG A 27 -29.97 0.58 -0.38
CA ARG A 27 -28.61 1.03 -0.74
C ARG A 27 -28.46 2.56 -0.79
N GLU A 28 -29.55 3.32 -0.79
CA GLU A 28 -29.47 4.78 -0.71
C GLU A 28 -29.11 5.27 0.69
N ASP A 29 -29.37 4.47 1.73
CA ASP A 29 -29.01 4.80 3.12
C ASP A 29 -27.50 5.06 3.25
N GLU A 30 -26.68 4.22 2.62
CA GLU A 30 -25.21 4.38 2.57
C GLU A 30 -24.75 5.64 1.81
N LYS A 31 -25.57 6.20 0.92
CA LYS A 31 -25.17 7.28 -0.01
C LYS A 31 -25.72 8.65 0.36
N LYS A 32 -26.84 8.70 1.08
CA LYS A 32 -27.64 9.92 1.28
C LYS A 32 -28.10 10.14 2.72
N ASP A 33 -27.61 9.36 3.68
CA ASP A 33 -28.02 9.47 5.09
C ASP A 33 -29.55 9.27 5.28
N SER A 34 -30.13 8.39 4.45
CA SER A 34 -31.54 7.99 4.59
C SER A 34 -31.71 6.88 5.63
N HIS A 35 -32.92 6.76 6.18
CA HIS A 35 -33.27 5.82 7.25
C HIS A 35 -34.26 4.74 6.73
N ASN A 36 -34.04 4.27 5.49
CA ASN A 36 -34.96 3.34 4.84
C ASN A 36 -34.97 1.97 5.53
N ARG A 37 -33.84 1.53 6.07
CA ARG A 37 -33.73 0.30 6.86
C ARG A 37 -34.65 0.33 8.07
N GLU A 38 -34.56 1.33 8.93
CA GLU A 38 -35.41 1.48 10.12
C GLU A 38 -36.89 1.60 9.73
N ALA A 39 -37.17 2.38 8.68
CA ALA A 39 -38.53 2.55 8.17
C ALA A 39 -39.11 1.22 7.65
N LEU A 40 -38.31 0.40 6.97
CA LEU A 40 -38.75 -0.91 6.49
C LEU A 40 -38.97 -1.88 7.64
N LEU A 41 -38.09 -1.92 8.64
CA LEU A 41 -38.28 -2.73 9.84
C LEU A 41 -39.59 -2.38 10.56
N TYR A 42 -39.90 -1.09 10.67
CA TYR A 42 -41.18 -0.63 11.23
C TYR A 42 -42.38 -1.09 10.39
N VAL A 43 -42.28 -1.05 9.06
CA VAL A 43 -43.35 -1.51 8.16
C VAL A 43 -43.54 -3.03 8.20
N ILE A 44 -42.44 -3.79 8.30
CA ILE A 44 -42.47 -5.25 8.45
C ILE A 44 -43.17 -5.61 9.76
N ALA A 45 -42.85 -4.89 10.86
CA ALA A 45 -43.43 -5.10 12.19
C ALA A 45 -43.37 -6.56 12.63
N GLY A 46 -42.21 -7.21 12.45
CA GLY A 46 -41.99 -8.62 12.82
C GLY A 46 -42.63 -9.66 11.88
N ARG A 47 -43.28 -9.25 10.78
CA ARG A 47 -43.86 -10.16 9.77
C ARG A 47 -42.79 -10.76 8.84
N TYR A 48 -41.85 -11.48 9.44
CA TYR A 48 -40.71 -12.07 8.75
C TYR A 48 -41.07 -13.26 7.85
N ASP A 49 -42.22 -13.91 8.07
CA ASP A 49 -42.69 -15.05 7.25
C ASP A 49 -42.88 -14.70 5.77
N VAL A 50 -43.13 -13.43 5.44
CA VAL A 50 -43.18 -12.96 4.06
C VAL A 50 -41.88 -13.29 3.33
N PHE A 51 -40.74 -13.12 3.98
CA PHE A 51 -39.43 -13.41 3.39
C PHE A 51 -39.21 -14.91 3.21
N ARG A 52 -39.68 -15.76 4.15
CA ARG A 52 -39.62 -17.22 3.99
C ARG A 52 -40.35 -17.67 2.74
N GLY A 53 -41.57 -17.16 2.51
CA GLY A 53 -42.33 -17.47 1.29
C GLY A 53 -41.61 -17.02 0.02
N LEU A 54 -41.03 -15.82 0.02
CA LEU A 54 -40.28 -15.29 -1.12
C LEU A 54 -38.97 -16.04 -1.40
N LEU A 55 -38.36 -16.69 -0.40
CA LEU A 55 -37.20 -17.57 -0.60
C LEU A 55 -37.58 -18.94 -1.20
N GLN A 56 -38.87 -19.27 -1.28
CA GLN A 56 -39.38 -20.49 -1.91
C GLN A 56 -40.01 -20.23 -3.29
N ASP A 57 -39.99 -18.98 -3.75
CA ASP A 57 -40.55 -18.57 -5.05
C ASP A 57 -39.86 -19.32 -6.20
N GLU A 58 -40.61 -19.70 -7.23
CA GLU A 58 -40.08 -20.41 -8.41
C GLU A 58 -39.04 -19.54 -9.16
N ASP A 59 -39.18 -18.22 -9.11
CA ASP A 59 -38.27 -17.27 -9.73
C ASP A 59 -36.98 -17.08 -8.91
N ALA A 60 -35.88 -17.60 -9.45
CA ALA A 60 -34.54 -17.46 -8.89
C ALA A 60 -34.11 -16.00 -8.61
N LYS A 61 -34.58 -15.02 -9.38
CA LYS A 61 -34.27 -13.61 -9.11
C LYS A 61 -35.11 -13.03 -7.97
N VAL A 62 -36.31 -13.56 -7.72
CA VAL A 62 -37.09 -13.21 -6.51
C VAL A 62 -36.30 -13.66 -5.30
N ARG A 63 -35.98 -14.96 -5.21
CA ARG A 63 -35.16 -15.54 -4.12
C ARG A 63 -33.85 -14.79 -3.89
N LYS A 64 -33.11 -14.52 -4.98
CA LYS A 64 -31.87 -13.73 -4.96
C LYS A 64 -32.04 -12.36 -4.30
N ASN A 65 -33.02 -11.57 -4.76
CA ASN A 65 -33.18 -10.20 -4.25
C ASN A 65 -33.71 -10.21 -2.81
N THR A 66 -34.57 -11.16 -2.46
CA THR A 66 -35.04 -11.37 -1.09
C THR A 66 -33.88 -11.65 -0.14
N ALA A 67 -32.98 -12.57 -0.48
CA ALA A 67 -31.80 -12.86 0.34
C ALA A 67 -30.93 -11.62 0.57
N LEU A 68 -30.67 -10.84 -0.49
CA LEU A 68 -29.91 -9.60 -0.37
C LEU A 68 -30.61 -8.57 0.53
N ILE A 69 -31.92 -8.38 0.39
CA ILE A 69 -32.69 -7.47 1.27
C ILE A 69 -32.62 -7.91 2.73
N MET A 70 -32.74 -9.22 3.00
CA MET A 70 -32.59 -9.76 4.36
C MET A 70 -31.19 -9.44 4.92
N GLY A 71 -30.15 -9.55 4.10
CA GLY A 71 -28.78 -9.12 4.44
C GLY A 71 -28.63 -7.65 4.79
N GLU A 72 -29.27 -6.75 4.03
CA GLU A 72 -29.28 -5.31 4.33
C GLU A 72 -30.06 -4.99 5.63
N LEU A 73 -31.14 -5.73 5.89
CA LEU A 73 -31.92 -5.59 7.13
C LEU A 73 -31.15 -6.07 8.36
N ALA A 74 -30.27 -7.07 8.21
CA ALA A 74 -29.40 -7.60 9.27
C ALA A 74 -30.17 -8.01 10.55
N VAL A 75 -31.32 -8.68 10.38
CA VAL A 75 -32.16 -9.20 11.46
C VAL A 75 -31.67 -10.59 11.88
N LEU A 76 -31.53 -10.85 13.18
CA LEU A 76 -30.98 -12.11 13.71
C LEU A 76 -31.83 -13.33 13.34
N GLU A 77 -33.16 -13.18 13.35
CA GLU A 77 -34.12 -14.22 13.00
C GLU A 77 -33.99 -14.70 11.55
N PHE A 78 -33.31 -13.92 10.68
CA PHE A 78 -33.04 -14.32 9.30
C PHE A 78 -31.86 -15.27 9.15
N VAL A 79 -30.98 -15.39 10.14
CA VAL A 79 -29.72 -16.14 10.02
C VAL A 79 -29.95 -17.61 9.67
N GLU A 80 -30.73 -18.34 10.47
CA GLU A 80 -31.06 -19.74 10.18
C GLU A 80 -31.91 -19.88 8.90
N ILE A 81 -32.83 -18.94 8.66
CA ILE A 81 -33.68 -18.94 7.45
C ILE A 81 -32.84 -18.84 6.17
N LEU A 82 -31.85 -17.94 6.16
CA LEU A 82 -30.94 -17.74 5.04
C LEU A 82 -30.05 -18.97 4.83
N TYR A 83 -29.58 -19.60 5.91
CA TYR A 83 -28.78 -20.81 5.82
C TYR A 83 -29.57 -22.01 5.28
N GLU A 84 -30.80 -22.23 5.76
CA GLU A 84 -31.69 -23.28 5.25
C GLU A 84 -32.00 -23.06 3.76
N ALA A 85 -32.30 -21.82 3.37
CA ALA A 85 -32.54 -21.48 1.97
C ALA A 85 -31.28 -21.67 1.10
N TYR A 86 -30.10 -21.30 1.60
CA TYR A 86 -28.82 -21.59 0.95
C TYR A 86 -28.62 -23.09 0.72
N HIS A 87 -28.89 -23.91 1.74
CA HIS A 87 -28.72 -25.35 1.68
C HIS A 87 -29.65 -25.98 0.63
N ASN A 88 -30.92 -25.57 0.60
CA ASN A 88 -31.95 -26.08 -0.31
C ASN A 88 -31.89 -25.50 -1.73
N GLU A 89 -31.18 -24.38 -1.94
CA GLU A 89 -31.08 -23.75 -3.25
C GLU A 89 -30.38 -24.66 -4.27
N THR A 90 -31.00 -24.84 -5.44
CA THR A 90 -30.44 -25.64 -6.55
C THR A 90 -29.74 -24.77 -7.58
N GLN A 91 -30.11 -23.49 -7.70
CA GLN A 91 -29.51 -22.55 -8.66
C GLN A 91 -28.24 -21.91 -8.08
N ARG A 92 -27.07 -22.36 -8.56
CA ARG A 92 -25.76 -21.90 -8.04
C ARG A 92 -25.53 -20.39 -8.09
N PHE A 93 -26.07 -19.69 -9.09
CA PHE A 93 -25.93 -18.24 -9.18
C PHE A 93 -26.73 -17.47 -8.10
N VAL A 94 -27.64 -18.14 -7.41
CA VAL A 94 -28.42 -17.60 -6.27
C VAL A 94 -27.72 -17.92 -4.95
N LYS A 95 -27.09 -19.10 -4.81
CA LYS A 95 -26.36 -19.54 -3.60
C LYS A 95 -25.46 -18.47 -3.01
N SER A 96 -24.66 -17.80 -3.85
CA SER A 96 -23.74 -16.73 -3.42
C SER A 96 -24.45 -15.53 -2.75
N SER A 97 -25.72 -15.29 -3.07
CA SER A 97 -26.46 -14.16 -2.50
C SER A 97 -26.88 -14.41 -1.05
N TYR A 98 -27.15 -15.66 -0.66
CA TYR A 98 -27.42 -16.03 0.73
C TYR A 98 -26.17 -15.90 1.60
N LEU A 99 -25.05 -16.47 1.14
CA LEU A 99 -23.77 -16.36 1.85
C LEU A 99 -23.32 -14.90 1.99
N SER A 100 -23.53 -14.09 0.95
CA SER A 100 -23.26 -12.65 1.02
C SER A 100 -24.16 -11.93 2.02
N ALA A 101 -25.42 -12.35 2.19
CA ALA A 101 -26.34 -11.75 3.14
C ALA A 101 -25.97 -12.07 4.58
N LEU A 102 -25.51 -13.30 4.85
CA LEU A 102 -25.08 -13.73 6.19
C LEU A 102 -23.92 -12.88 6.75
N LYS A 103 -23.05 -12.33 5.89
CA LYS A 103 -21.89 -11.52 6.32
C LYS A 103 -22.25 -10.32 7.20
N ASN A 104 -23.45 -9.79 7.05
CA ASN A 104 -23.90 -8.61 7.77
C ASN A 104 -24.60 -8.96 9.10
N MET A 105 -24.53 -10.21 9.55
CA MET A 105 -25.27 -10.74 10.71
C MET A 105 -24.33 -11.45 11.68
N ASP A 106 -24.82 -11.75 12.88
CA ASP A 106 -24.17 -12.70 13.79
C ASP A 106 -24.56 -14.14 13.42
N TYR A 107 -23.62 -14.88 12.83
CA TYR A 107 -23.81 -16.26 12.35
C TYR A 107 -22.93 -17.27 13.08
N ASN A 108 -22.43 -16.94 14.28
CA ASN A 108 -21.49 -17.78 15.02
C ASN A 108 -21.99 -19.23 15.22
N GLU A 109 -23.28 -19.42 15.49
CA GLU A 109 -23.91 -20.74 15.65
C GLU A 109 -23.91 -21.57 14.36
N LEU A 110 -23.81 -20.93 13.19
CA LEU A 110 -23.75 -21.59 11.89
C LEU A 110 -22.35 -22.05 11.49
N LEU A 111 -21.27 -21.66 12.19
CA LEU A 111 -19.90 -21.97 11.78
C LEU A 111 -19.65 -23.47 11.52
N PRO A 112 -20.12 -24.42 12.36
CA PRO A 112 -19.96 -25.85 12.07
C PRO A 112 -20.69 -26.28 10.78
N LYS A 113 -21.87 -25.72 10.54
CA LYS A 113 -22.70 -26.00 9.36
C LYS A 113 -22.07 -25.41 8.08
N LEU A 114 -21.53 -24.19 8.15
CA LEU A 114 -20.79 -23.53 7.08
C LEU A 114 -19.50 -24.28 6.74
N ARG A 115 -18.77 -24.81 7.73
CA ARG A 115 -17.57 -25.63 7.51
C ARG A 115 -17.90 -26.92 6.77
N THR A 116 -19.02 -27.55 7.13
CA THR A 116 -19.54 -28.73 6.41
C THR A 116 -19.91 -28.38 4.96
N SER A 117 -20.58 -27.25 4.74
CA SER A 117 -20.93 -26.75 3.40
C SER A 117 -19.67 -26.49 2.55
N TYR A 118 -18.62 -25.93 3.15
CA TYR A 118 -17.34 -25.71 2.49
C TYR A 118 -16.71 -27.00 1.98
N GLU A 119 -16.59 -28.03 2.83
CA GLU A 119 -16.03 -29.32 2.41
C GLU A 119 -16.88 -29.99 1.31
N ILE A 120 -18.20 -29.90 1.39
CA ILE A 120 -19.10 -30.38 0.35
C ILE A 120 -18.82 -29.66 -0.97
N VAL A 121 -18.86 -28.32 -0.99
CA VAL A 121 -18.67 -27.52 -2.21
C VAL A 121 -17.27 -27.75 -2.79
N LYS A 122 -16.25 -27.88 -1.94
CA LYS A 122 -14.85 -28.13 -2.33
C LYS A 122 -14.68 -29.49 -3.02
N SER A 123 -15.48 -30.48 -2.63
CA SER A 123 -15.45 -31.82 -3.24
C SER A 123 -16.14 -31.91 -4.61
N ILE A 124 -16.87 -30.87 -5.03
CA ILE A 124 -17.61 -30.88 -6.30
C ILE A 124 -16.63 -30.74 -7.48
N PRO A 125 -16.66 -31.63 -8.48
CA PRO A 125 -15.85 -31.49 -9.68
C PRO A 125 -16.12 -30.18 -10.42
N ILE A 126 -15.04 -29.46 -10.73
CA ILE A 126 -15.14 -28.21 -11.48
C ILE A 126 -15.29 -28.50 -12.98
N THR A 127 -16.25 -27.83 -13.60
CA THR A 127 -16.50 -27.79 -15.05
C THR A 127 -16.48 -26.35 -15.53
N ASP A 128 -16.29 -26.11 -16.83
CA ASP A 128 -16.29 -24.75 -17.40
C ASP A 128 -17.58 -23.97 -17.09
N GLU A 129 -18.71 -24.67 -17.02
CA GLU A 129 -20.02 -24.08 -16.72
C GLU A 129 -20.17 -23.67 -15.24
N ASN A 130 -19.63 -24.48 -14.32
CA ASN A 130 -19.83 -24.27 -12.88
C ASN A 130 -18.68 -23.48 -12.22
N LYS A 131 -17.50 -23.41 -12.85
CA LYS A 131 -16.25 -22.86 -12.30
C LYS A 131 -16.45 -21.50 -11.65
N LYS A 132 -17.10 -20.58 -12.36
CA LYS A 132 -17.37 -19.22 -11.85
C LYS A 132 -18.21 -19.22 -10.58
N HIS A 133 -19.24 -20.06 -10.52
CA HIS A 133 -20.18 -20.08 -9.40
C HIS A 133 -19.63 -20.84 -8.20
N LEU A 134 -18.95 -21.97 -8.43
CA LEU A 134 -18.25 -22.71 -7.37
C LEU A 134 -17.14 -21.90 -6.74
N SER A 135 -16.31 -21.22 -7.55
CA SER A 135 -15.23 -20.37 -7.03
C SER A 135 -15.78 -19.24 -6.17
N GLU A 136 -16.88 -18.60 -6.60
CA GLU A 136 -17.53 -17.55 -5.81
C GLU A 136 -18.16 -18.08 -4.53
N GLU A 137 -18.80 -19.26 -4.57
CA GLU A 137 -19.39 -19.89 -3.39
C GLU A 137 -18.33 -20.27 -2.36
N LEU A 138 -17.23 -20.90 -2.79
CA LEU A 138 -16.09 -21.25 -1.93
C LEU A 138 -15.46 -20.00 -1.32
N ARG A 139 -15.25 -18.94 -2.11
CA ARG A 139 -14.72 -17.66 -1.63
C ARG A 139 -15.59 -17.07 -0.53
N LEU A 140 -16.92 -17.08 -0.69
CA LEU A 140 -17.83 -16.54 0.31
C LEU A 140 -17.88 -17.39 1.57
N LEU A 141 -17.83 -18.72 1.45
CA LEU A 141 -17.73 -19.64 2.59
C LEU A 141 -16.43 -19.44 3.37
N GLU A 142 -15.29 -19.34 2.68
CA GLU A 142 -14.00 -19.03 3.31
C GLU A 142 -14.03 -17.68 4.01
N GLU A 143 -14.59 -16.64 3.38
CA GLU A 143 -14.73 -15.34 4.03
C GLU A 143 -15.56 -15.43 5.31
N LEU A 144 -16.66 -16.18 5.34
CA LEU A 144 -17.46 -16.38 6.56
C LEU A 144 -16.71 -17.18 7.63
N LEU A 145 -15.97 -18.23 7.24
CA LEU A 145 -15.20 -19.05 8.18
C LEU A 145 -14.00 -18.29 8.77
N ASP A 146 -13.28 -17.53 7.95
CA ASP A 146 -12.11 -16.74 8.35
C ASP A 146 -12.46 -15.61 9.32
N HIS A 147 -13.67 -15.02 9.26
CA HIS A 147 -14.08 -13.97 10.21
C HIS A 147 -14.18 -14.47 11.67
N SER A 148 -14.11 -15.79 11.89
CA SER A 148 -14.17 -16.41 13.22
C SER A 148 -12.81 -16.79 13.81
N GLU A 149 -11.73 -16.84 13.01
CA GLU A 149 -10.39 -17.18 13.46
C GLU A 149 -9.53 -15.89 13.50
N GLU A 150 -8.90 -15.57 14.64
CA GLU A 150 -7.94 -14.45 14.74
C GLU A 150 -6.92 -14.55 13.60
N GLU A 151 -6.88 -13.54 12.72
CA GLU A 151 -6.14 -13.55 11.45
C GLU A 151 -4.64 -13.88 11.63
N LYS A 152 -4.28 -15.16 11.52
CA LYS A 152 -2.88 -15.60 11.56
C LYS A 152 -2.27 -15.51 10.17
N LYS A 153 -1.75 -14.33 9.84
CA LYS A 153 -0.85 -14.18 8.68
C LYS A 153 0.41 -15.03 8.85
N HIS A 154 0.91 -15.56 7.75
CA HIS A 154 2.17 -16.26 7.66
C HIS A 154 3.32 -15.37 8.13
N THR A 155 4.27 -15.97 8.85
CA THR A 155 5.50 -15.29 9.26
C THR A 155 6.62 -15.61 8.29
N PHE A 156 7.25 -14.59 7.71
CA PHE A 156 8.41 -14.79 6.84
C PHE A 156 9.62 -15.32 7.63
N ILE A 157 10.21 -16.42 7.17
CA ILE A 157 11.39 -17.08 7.74
C ILE A 157 12.53 -17.26 6.72
N GLY A 158 12.36 -16.74 5.50
CA GLY A 158 13.29 -16.90 4.37
C GLY A 158 14.59 -16.10 4.43
N TYR A 159 15.00 -15.59 5.60
CA TYR A 159 16.13 -14.65 5.72
C TYR A 159 17.47 -15.24 5.28
N ASP A 160 17.72 -16.51 5.58
CA ASP A 160 19.00 -17.19 5.33
C ASP A 160 18.96 -18.08 4.06
N LYS A 161 17.83 -18.05 3.33
CA LYS A 161 17.67 -18.73 2.04
C LYS A 161 18.38 -17.93 0.94
N VAL A 162 18.72 -18.59 -0.16
CA VAL A 162 19.16 -17.87 -1.37
C VAL A 162 17.96 -17.10 -1.91
N ASN A 163 18.07 -15.78 -1.94
CA ASN A 163 17.04 -14.89 -2.45
C ASN A 163 17.57 -14.17 -3.67
N GLU A 164 16.88 -14.34 -4.79
CA GLU A 164 17.08 -13.50 -5.97
C GLU A 164 16.03 -12.40 -5.97
N MET A 165 16.47 -11.16 -6.12
CA MET A 165 15.64 -9.99 -5.93
C MET A 165 16.05 -8.84 -6.84
N VAL A 166 15.10 -7.94 -7.02
CA VAL A 166 15.19 -6.71 -7.78
C VAL A 166 14.91 -5.57 -6.80
N LEU A 167 15.93 -4.74 -6.57
CA LEU A 167 15.83 -3.51 -5.79
C LEU A 167 15.48 -2.37 -6.75
N LEU A 168 14.24 -1.90 -6.73
CA LEU A 168 13.83 -0.74 -7.51
C LEU A 168 14.39 0.51 -6.84
N CYS A 169 15.31 1.23 -7.49
CA CYS A 169 15.91 2.45 -6.95
C CYS A 169 15.84 3.60 -7.97
N ASN A 170 16.43 4.74 -7.63
CA ASN A 170 16.52 5.86 -8.56
C ASN A 170 17.36 5.46 -9.79
N ARG A 171 16.84 5.72 -11.00
CA ARG A 171 17.48 5.31 -12.27
C ARG A 171 18.75 6.07 -12.60
N ASN A 172 18.85 7.33 -12.17
CA ASN A 172 20.04 8.14 -12.39
C ASN A 172 21.16 7.78 -11.39
N HIS A 173 20.80 7.18 -10.26
CA HIS A 173 21.69 6.95 -9.11
C HIS A 173 21.70 5.49 -8.66
N ILE A 174 21.65 4.54 -9.61
CA ILE A 174 21.70 3.11 -9.32
C ILE A 174 23.00 2.76 -8.57
N HIS A 175 24.11 3.37 -8.98
CA HIS A 175 25.43 3.18 -8.38
C HIS A 175 25.43 3.39 -6.86
N VAL A 176 24.68 4.36 -6.33
CA VAL A 176 24.59 4.63 -4.88
C VAL A 176 24.05 3.43 -4.11
N THR A 177 23.03 2.75 -4.66
CA THR A 177 22.48 1.53 -4.05
C THR A 177 23.44 0.35 -4.22
N MET A 178 24.15 0.28 -5.35
CA MET A 178 25.16 -0.76 -5.59
C MET A 178 26.35 -0.66 -4.64
N GLU A 179 26.84 0.55 -4.36
CA GLU A 179 27.97 0.77 -3.45
C GLU A 179 27.64 0.29 -2.03
N GLN A 180 26.42 0.58 -1.54
CA GLN A 180 25.95 0.12 -0.22
C GLN A 180 25.82 -1.41 -0.11
N LEU A 181 25.64 -2.13 -1.23
CA LEU A 181 25.64 -3.59 -1.24
C LEU A 181 27.05 -4.19 -1.04
N GLY A 182 28.12 -3.39 -1.04
CA GLY A 182 29.48 -3.84 -0.72
C GLY A 182 29.95 -5.02 -1.58
N LYS A 183 30.19 -6.18 -0.97
CA LYS A 183 30.65 -7.40 -1.65
C LYS A 183 29.51 -8.33 -2.12
N ILE A 184 28.25 -8.01 -1.79
CA ILE A 184 27.10 -8.82 -2.19
C ILE A 184 27.04 -8.89 -3.73
N PRO A 185 26.89 -10.11 -4.32
CA PRO A 185 26.75 -10.28 -5.76
C PRO A 185 25.55 -9.52 -6.31
N LYS A 186 25.81 -8.67 -7.30
CA LYS A 186 24.84 -7.72 -7.84
C LYS A 186 25.09 -7.40 -9.30
N LYS A 187 24.04 -7.01 -10.00
CA LYS A 187 24.09 -6.53 -11.38
C LYS A 187 23.14 -5.35 -11.55
N GLU A 188 23.60 -4.33 -12.26
CA GLU A 188 22.75 -3.22 -12.67
C GLU A 188 21.65 -3.68 -13.65
N PHE A 189 20.46 -3.11 -13.52
CA PHE A 189 19.39 -3.24 -14.51
C PHE A 189 18.65 -1.90 -14.67
N THR A 190 17.88 -1.73 -15.73
CA THR A 190 17.30 -0.44 -16.16
C THR A 190 16.51 0.34 -15.08
N ALA A 191 15.95 -0.32 -14.07
CA ALA A 191 15.22 0.34 -12.99
C ALA A 191 15.79 0.11 -11.58
N GLY A 192 17.04 -0.37 -11.48
CA GLY A 192 17.74 -0.51 -10.20
C GLY A 192 18.81 -1.60 -10.17
N VAL A 193 18.83 -2.41 -9.10
CA VAL A 193 19.84 -3.46 -8.89
C VAL A 193 19.22 -4.85 -8.78
N MET A 194 19.74 -5.83 -9.53
CA MET A 194 19.46 -7.26 -9.31
C MET A 194 20.48 -7.83 -8.32
N VAL A 195 20.01 -8.59 -7.35
CA VAL A 195 20.82 -9.15 -6.26
C VAL A 195 20.48 -10.61 -6.07
N LYS A 196 21.49 -11.46 -5.85
CA LYS A 196 21.32 -12.87 -5.47
C LYS A 196 22.20 -13.18 -4.27
N THR A 197 21.58 -13.42 -3.11
CA THR A 197 22.32 -13.58 -1.84
C THR A 197 21.56 -14.38 -0.79
N LYS A 198 22.30 -14.92 0.19
CA LYS A 198 21.75 -15.45 1.46
C LYS A 198 21.72 -14.39 2.57
N GLU A 199 22.37 -13.25 2.35
CA GLU A 199 22.50 -12.17 3.34
C GLU A 199 21.34 -11.17 3.20
N LEU A 200 20.09 -11.64 3.20
CA LEU A 200 18.92 -10.78 2.99
C LEU A 200 18.86 -9.65 4.03
N ARG A 201 19.25 -9.93 5.28
CA ARG A 201 19.25 -8.94 6.37
C ARG A 201 20.14 -7.74 6.05
N GLU A 202 21.29 -7.94 5.41
CA GLU A 202 22.18 -6.85 5.01
C GLU A 202 21.58 -6.03 3.87
N VAL A 203 20.90 -6.67 2.91
CA VAL A 203 20.18 -5.96 1.85
C VAL A 203 19.06 -5.09 2.45
N LEU A 204 18.34 -5.59 3.44
CA LEU A 204 17.24 -4.88 4.11
C LEU A 204 17.69 -3.65 4.90
N LYS A 205 18.99 -3.47 5.17
CA LYS A 205 19.51 -2.24 5.79
C LYS A 205 19.61 -1.08 4.79
N ILE A 206 19.62 -1.35 3.48
CA ILE A 206 19.89 -0.35 2.44
C ILE A 206 18.69 0.58 2.25
N ARG A 207 18.91 1.87 2.47
CA ARG A 207 17.83 2.88 2.53
C ARG A 207 17.49 3.50 1.17
N THR A 208 18.34 3.30 0.15
CA THR A 208 18.25 4.02 -1.14
C THR A 208 17.44 3.31 -2.23
N TYR A 209 16.90 2.11 -1.97
CA TYR A 209 15.89 1.50 -2.83
C TYR A 209 14.48 1.83 -2.34
N ARG A 210 13.50 1.84 -3.25
CA ARG A 210 12.08 2.07 -2.95
C ARG A 210 11.33 0.79 -2.67
N GLU A 211 11.54 -0.22 -3.52
CA GLU A 211 10.87 -1.53 -3.40
C GLU A 211 11.87 -2.66 -3.58
N LEU A 212 11.66 -3.76 -2.86
CA LEU A 212 12.33 -5.03 -3.05
C LEU A 212 11.31 -6.01 -3.63
N LEU A 213 11.63 -6.62 -4.77
CA LEU A 213 10.79 -7.60 -5.42
C LEU A 213 11.57 -8.89 -5.64
N PHE A 214 11.05 -10.04 -5.23
CA PHE A 214 11.68 -11.33 -5.46
C PHE A 214 11.49 -11.79 -6.91
N ALA A 215 12.52 -12.42 -7.46
CA ALA A 215 12.47 -13.14 -8.72
C ALA A 215 12.63 -14.63 -8.43
N ILE A 216 11.77 -15.46 -9.02
CA ILE A 216 11.79 -16.91 -8.82
C ILE A 216 12.37 -17.58 -10.07
N ASP A 217 13.42 -18.37 -9.86
CA ASP A 217 13.94 -19.28 -10.88
C ASP A 217 12.84 -20.29 -11.26
N GLY A 218 12.43 -20.32 -12.54
CA GLY A 218 11.32 -21.14 -13.04
C GLY A 218 10.08 -20.33 -13.44
N VAL A 219 9.79 -19.23 -12.74
CA VAL A 219 8.58 -18.41 -12.96
C VAL A 219 8.92 -17.01 -13.49
N ARG A 220 10.09 -16.82 -14.12
CA ARG A 220 10.57 -15.47 -14.50
C ARG A 220 9.65 -14.73 -15.48
N SER A 221 8.95 -15.46 -16.34
CA SER A 221 8.02 -14.88 -17.30
C SER A 221 6.87 -15.83 -17.61
N VAL A 222 5.69 -15.26 -17.85
CA VAL A 222 4.48 -15.96 -18.26
C VAL A 222 3.94 -15.41 -19.57
N PRO A 223 3.32 -16.24 -20.42
CA PRO A 223 2.65 -15.77 -21.63
C PRO A 223 1.48 -14.82 -21.34
N ASN A 224 1.11 -13.98 -22.30
CA ASN A 224 -0.14 -13.22 -22.26
C ASN A 224 -1.33 -14.09 -22.69
N ASP A 225 -1.55 -15.15 -21.91
CA ASP A 225 -2.64 -16.12 -22.09
C ASP A 225 -3.01 -16.64 -20.70
N VAL A 226 -4.30 -16.59 -20.35
CA VAL A 226 -4.77 -16.87 -18.99
C VAL A 226 -4.40 -18.29 -18.54
N THR A 227 -4.71 -19.29 -19.37
CA THR A 227 -4.52 -20.70 -19.01
C THR A 227 -3.03 -21.05 -18.94
N LYS A 228 -2.23 -20.60 -19.92
CA LYS A 228 -0.79 -20.86 -19.91
C LYS A 228 -0.08 -20.11 -18.79
N ALA A 229 -0.47 -18.86 -18.52
CA ALA A 229 0.10 -18.09 -17.42
C ALA A 229 -0.22 -18.73 -16.06
N ALA A 230 -1.47 -19.14 -15.85
CA ALA A 230 -1.87 -19.82 -14.63
C ALA A 230 -1.10 -21.13 -14.45
N GLY A 231 -0.95 -21.93 -15.52
CA GLY A 231 -0.17 -23.17 -15.50
C GLY A 231 1.28 -22.95 -15.05
N VAL A 232 1.96 -21.93 -15.57
CA VAL A 232 3.34 -21.59 -15.14
C VAL A 232 3.37 -21.08 -13.69
N LEU A 233 2.39 -20.27 -13.27
CA LEU A 233 2.32 -19.75 -11.89
C LEU A 233 1.98 -20.84 -10.86
N THR A 234 1.41 -21.96 -11.29
CA THR A 234 0.94 -23.06 -10.43
C THR A 234 1.70 -24.36 -10.63
N ASP A 235 2.81 -24.34 -11.38
CA ASP A 235 3.65 -25.50 -11.67
C ASP A 235 4.36 -26.12 -10.45
N GLY A 236 4.17 -25.52 -9.27
CA GLY A 236 4.77 -25.90 -7.99
C GLY A 236 5.87 -24.96 -7.54
N THR A 237 6.58 -24.31 -8.47
CA THR A 237 7.77 -23.49 -8.14
C THR A 237 7.43 -22.28 -7.27
N LEU A 238 6.34 -21.58 -7.61
CA LEU A 238 5.85 -20.44 -6.81
C LEU A 238 5.42 -20.88 -5.41
N TYR A 239 4.65 -21.97 -5.33
CA TYR A 239 4.14 -22.47 -4.05
C TYR A 239 5.28 -22.95 -3.14
N GLN A 240 6.21 -23.74 -3.68
CA GLN A 240 7.40 -24.18 -2.96
C GLN A 240 8.25 -23.00 -2.48
N PHE A 241 8.42 -21.96 -3.32
CA PHE A 241 9.13 -20.74 -2.91
C PHE A 241 8.50 -20.10 -1.67
N LEU A 242 7.16 -20.07 -1.59
CA LEU A 242 6.41 -19.54 -0.46
C LEU A 242 6.53 -20.45 0.77
N GLU A 243 6.31 -21.76 0.64
CA GLU A 243 6.45 -22.72 1.75
C GLU A 243 7.84 -22.69 2.39
N GLU A 244 8.91 -22.65 1.58
CA GLU A 244 10.28 -22.61 2.09
C GLU A 244 10.63 -21.33 2.87
N ARG A 245 9.82 -20.28 2.72
CA ARG A 245 10.11 -18.93 3.25
C ARG A 245 9.07 -18.45 4.23
N HIS A 246 8.07 -19.25 4.56
CA HIS A 246 7.03 -18.90 5.52
C HIS A 246 6.82 -20.00 6.55
N LYS A 247 6.51 -19.60 7.78
CA LYS A 247 6.03 -20.52 8.81
C LYS A 247 4.52 -20.66 8.67
N GLY A 248 4.05 -21.90 8.55
CA GLY A 248 2.64 -22.25 8.35
C GLY A 248 2.47 -23.13 7.12
N GLU A 249 1.29 -23.73 6.99
CA GLU A 249 0.86 -24.41 5.76
C GLU A 249 -0.10 -23.51 5.01
N GLY A 250 -0.27 -23.75 3.70
CA GLY A 250 -1.20 -22.97 2.88
C GLY A 250 -2.66 -23.03 3.38
N PRO A 251 -3.53 -22.17 2.85
CA PRO A 251 -3.35 -21.41 1.62
C PRO A 251 -2.58 -20.09 1.79
N PHE A 252 -1.82 -19.69 0.77
CA PHE A 252 -1.23 -18.35 0.70
C PHE A 252 -2.16 -17.40 -0.05
N TYR A 253 -2.41 -16.23 0.52
CA TYR A 253 -3.26 -15.23 -0.10
C TYR A 253 -2.45 -14.33 -1.02
N PHE A 254 -2.82 -14.26 -2.30
CA PHE A 254 -2.16 -13.43 -3.28
C PHE A 254 -3.06 -12.33 -3.83
N ARG A 255 -2.44 -11.32 -4.42
CA ARG A 255 -3.09 -10.40 -5.38
C ARG A 255 -2.28 -10.34 -6.67
N LEU A 256 -2.96 -10.07 -7.77
CA LEU A 256 -2.29 -9.76 -9.03
C LEU A 256 -2.19 -8.25 -9.23
N GLU A 257 -0.99 -7.78 -9.58
CA GLU A 257 -0.76 -6.41 -10.03
C GLU A 257 -0.18 -6.45 -11.44
N MET A 258 -0.78 -5.72 -12.39
CA MET A 258 -0.29 -5.69 -13.77
C MET A 258 0.19 -4.29 -14.16
N LYS A 259 1.45 -4.20 -14.58
CA LYS A 259 2.07 -3.00 -15.16
C LYS A 259 2.32 -3.23 -16.65
N GLY A 260 1.71 -2.40 -17.49
CA GLY A 260 1.82 -2.52 -18.94
C GLY A 260 1.03 -1.45 -19.67
N LYS A 261 1.07 -1.51 -21.01
CA LYS A 261 0.34 -0.61 -21.91
C LYS A 261 -1.08 -1.08 -22.18
N MET A 262 -1.45 -2.28 -21.72
CA MET A 262 -2.79 -2.82 -21.85
C MET A 262 -3.85 -1.88 -21.25
N ASP A 263 -4.93 -1.69 -22.01
CA ASP A 263 -6.11 -0.93 -21.60
C ASP A 263 -6.71 -1.42 -20.26
N VAL A 264 -7.31 -0.51 -19.49
CA VAL A 264 -7.78 -0.76 -18.13
C VAL A 264 -8.87 -1.84 -18.08
N GLU A 265 -9.81 -1.84 -19.03
CA GLU A 265 -10.90 -2.81 -19.04
C GLU A 265 -10.39 -4.21 -19.35
N LYS A 266 -9.51 -4.30 -20.36
CA LYS A 266 -8.85 -5.57 -20.75
C LYS A 266 -7.98 -6.11 -19.62
N ARG A 267 -7.23 -5.24 -18.96
CA ARG A 267 -6.40 -5.58 -17.79
C ARG A 267 -7.23 -6.15 -16.66
N THR A 268 -8.33 -5.47 -16.31
CA THR A 268 -9.24 -5.91 -15.25
C THR A 268 -9.86 -7.27 -15.57
N ALA A 269 -10.31 -7.47 -16.80
CA ALA A 269 -10.87 -8.75 -17.25
C ALA A 269 -9.81 -9.87 -17.23
N PHE A 270 -8.57 -9.58 -17.66
CA PHE A 270 -7.48 -10.54 -17.64
C PHE A 270 -7.11 -10.95 -16.21
N ILE A 271 -6.87 -9.98 -15.31
CA ILE A 271 -6.57 -10.23 -13.90
C ILE A 271 -7.65 -11.09 -13.26
N LYS A 272 -8.93 -10.75 -13.46
CA LYS A 272 -10.03 -11.50 -12.87
C LYS A 272 -10.06 -12.97 -13.33
N LYS A 273 -9.86 -13.21 -14.63
CA LYS A 273 -9.82 -14.58 -15.18
C LYS A 273 -8.58 -15.34 -14.69
N LEU A 274 -7.42 -14.69 -14.67
CA LEU A 274 -6.17 -15.30 -14.22
C LEU A 274 -6.21 -15.65 -12.73
N SER A 275 -6.75 -14.79 -11.87
CA SER A 275 -6.89 -15.09 -10.44
C SER A 275 -7.73 -16.37 -10.22
N VAL A 276 -8.87 -16.50 -10.88
CA VAL A 276 -9.74 -17.70 -10.79
C VAL A 276 -9.03 -18.94 -11.32
N GLU A 277 -8.25 -18.80 -12.39
CA GLU A 277 -7.48 -19.91 -12.95
C GLU A 277 -6.36 -20.39 -12.03
N ILE A 278 -5.64 -19.46 -11.38
CA ILE A 278 -4.60 -19.78 -10.39
C ILE A 278 -5.21 -20.50 -9.18
N GLU A 279 -6.33 -20.01 -8.64
CA GLU A 279 -7.03 -20.67 -7.52
C GLU A 279 -7.39 -22.11 -7.87
N HIS A 280 -7.89 -22.33 -9.08
CA HIS A 280 -8.24 -23.67 -9.54
C HIS A 280 -7.00 -24.55 -9.69
N LEU A 281 -6.01 -24.14 -10.48
CA LEU A 281 -4.85 -24.98 -10.81
C LEU A 281 -3.94 -25.22 -9.62
N SER A 282 -3.93 -24.31 -8.64
CA SER A 282 -3.23 -24.51 -7.37
C SER A 282 -3.98 -25.39 -6.38
N GLU A 283 -5.17 -25.93 -6.74
CA GLU A 283 -6.04 -26.68 -5.81
C GLU A 283 -6.33 -25.87 -4.53
N ARG A 284 -6.57 -24.57 -4.71
CA ARG A 284 -6.80 -23.57 -3.64
C ARG A 284 -5.63 -23.33 -2.70
N LYS A 285 -4.42 -23.84 -2.99
CA LYS A 285 -3.21 -23.51 -2.23
C LYS A 285 -2.80 -22.03 -2.36
N LEU A 286 -3.23 -21.38 -3.42
CA LEU A 286 -3.10 -19.94 -3.65
C LEU A 286 -4.50 -19.33 -3.78
N LEU A 287 -4.84 -18.35 -2.95
CA LEU A 287 -6.16 -17.71 -2.92
C LEU A 287 -6.08 -16.23 -3.24
N ASN A 288 -6.88 -15.72 -4.18
CA ASN A 288 -6.85 -14.31 -4.51
C ASN A 288 -7.61 -13.50 -3.44
N SER A 289 -6.96 -12.49 -2.86
CA SER A 289 -7.57 -11.57 -1.90
C SER A 289 -7.16 -10.13 -2.16
N VAL A 290 -8.11 -9.20 -2.07
CA VAL A 290 -7.85 -7.76 -2.21
C VAL A 290 -7.40 -7.09 -0.92
N ASN A 291 -7.67 -7.70 0.24
CA ASN A 291 -7.42 -7.10 1.56
C ASN A 291 -6.50 -7.95 2.44
N ARG A 292 -6.52 -9.29 2.28
CA ARG A 292 -5.76 -10.24 3.10
C ARG A 292 -4.53 -10.80 2.40
N TYR A 293 -4.18 -10.30 1.22
CA TYR A 293 -3.03 -10.78 0.49
C TYR A 293 -1.73 -10.61 1.28
N GLU A 294 -0.90 -11.62 1.18
CA GLU A 294 0.45 -11.70 1.74
C GLU A 294 1.49 -11.59 0.64
N VAL A 295 1.09 -11.89 -0.58
CA VAL A 295 1.93 -11.90 -1.77
C VAL A 295 1.27 -11.07 -2.85
N GLU A 296 1.99 -10.10 -3.41
CA GLU A 296 1.62 -9.52 -4.71
C GLU A 296 2.45 -10.18 -5.80
N ILE A 297 1.77 -10.83 -6.73
CA ILE A 297 2.36 -11.33 -7.97
C ILE A 297 2.25 -10.19 -8.99
N ARG A 298 3.38 -9.57 -9.30
CA ARG A 298 3.48 -8.45 -10.22
C ARG A 298 3.84 -8.93 -11.62
N LEU A 299 2.93 -8.70 -12.56
CA LEU A 299 3.08 -8.98 -13.98
C LEU A 299 3.51 -7.70 -14.70
N ILE A 300 4.71 -7.69 -15.29
CA ILE A 300 5.26 -6.55 -16.01
C ILE A 300 5.37 -6.88 -17.49
N GLU A 301 4.59 -6.20 -18.32
CA GLU A 301 4.61 -6.42 -19.77
C GLU A 301 6.00 -6.13 -20.35
N ASN A 302 6.55 -7.11 -21.06
CA ASN A 302 7.85 -7.01 -21.70
C ASN A 302 7.71 -6.76 -23.21
N LYS A 303 8.84 -6.51 -23.89
CA LYS A 303 8.85 -6.17 -25.33
C LYS A 303 8.37 -7.32 -26.23
N GLU A 304 8.35 -8.55 -25.74
CA GLU A 304 7.87 -9.73 -26.48
C GLU A 304 6.34 -9.93 -26.34
N GLY A 305 5.65 -9.04 -25.62
CA GLY A 305 4.22 -9.19 -25.33
C GLY A 305 3.91 -10.27 -24.29
N LYS A 306 4.93 -10.76 -23.56
CA LYS A 306 4.79 -11.61 -22.37
C LYS A 306 4.84 -10.75 -21.10
N PHE A 307 4.63 -11.38 -19.95
CA PHE A 307 4.80 -10.72 -18.66
C PHE A 307 6.01 -11.27 -17.93
N ASN A 308 6.90 -10.40 -17.45
CA ASN A 308 7.87 -10.77 -16.43
C ASN A 308 7.16 -10.84 -15.08
N VAL A 309 7.50 -11.84 -14.26
CA VAL A 309 6.89 -12.03 -12.93
C VAL A 309 7.88 -11.65 -11.85
N LEU A 310 7.42 -10.83 -10.93
CA LEU A 310 8.14 -10.48 -9.70
C LEU A 310 7.19 -10.54 -8.51
N LEU A 311 7.68 -10.88 -7.33
CA LEU A 311 6.86 -10.94 -6.13
C LEU A 311 7.19 -9.83 -5.14
N ARG A 312 6.16 -9.24 -4.55
CA ARG A 312 6.31 -8.48 -3.30
C ARG A 312 5.71 -9.32 -2.17
N LEU A 313 6.52 -9.65 -1.17
CA LEU A 313 6.07 -10.34 0.03
C LEU A 313 5.75 -9.31 1.11
N TYR A 314 4.49 -9.22 1.52
CA TYR A 314 4.01 -8.34 2.59
C TYR A 314 4.26 -8.91 3.98
N THR A 315 4.58 -10.20 4.05
CA THR A 315 5.05 -10.91 5.24
C THR A 315 6.48 -10.56 5.62
N LEU A 316 7.26 -9.99 4.68
CA LEU A 316 8.60 -9.48 4.92
C LEU A 316 8.50 -8.09 5.57
N PRO A 317 8.90 -7.92 6.84
CA PRO A 317 8.77 -6.63 7.52
C PRO A 317 9.65 -5.55 6.87
N GLU A 318 9.06 -4.39 6.62
CA GLU A 318 9.80 -3.22 6.14
C GLU A 318 10.35 -2.43 7.33
N ALA A 319 11.58 -2.74 7.73
CA ALA A 319 12.21 -2.15 8.92
C ALA A 319 12.84 -0.77 8.66
N ARG A 320 13.15 -0.41 7.40
CA ARG A 320 14.01 0.74 7.08
C ARG A 320 13.40 2.07 7.51
N PHE A 321 12.08 2.18 7.38
CA PHE A 321 11.36 3.42 7.60
C PHE A 321 10.29 3.29 8.68
N LEU A 322 10.49 2.40 9.67
CA LEU A 322 9.57 2.21 10.80
C LEU A 322 9.26 3.51 11.55
N TYR A 323 10.20 4.44 11.53
CA TYR A 323 10.03 5.76 12.13
C TYR A 323 8.98 6.62 11.42
N ARG A 324 8.64 6.33 10.15
CA ARG A 324 7.71 7.11 9.33
C ARG A 324 6.27 6.73 9.65
N LYS A 325 5.83 7.03 10.87
CA LYS A 325 4.44 6.85 11.31
C LYS A 325 3.57 8.02 10.89
N GLU A 326 4.10 9.23 11.04
CA GLU A 326 3.38 10.46 10.74
C GLU A 326 3.86 11.08 9.42
N VAL A 327 2.91 11.46 8.57
CA VAL A 327 3.18 12.08 7.26
C VAL A 327 2.21 13.23 7.00
N ILE A 328 2.66 14.17 6.17
CA ILE A 328 1.84 15.21 5.53
C ILE A 328 1.96 15.11 4.01
N ALA A 329 1.03 15.71 3.27
CA ALA A 329 0.97 15.59 1.81
C ALA A 329 2.26 16.02 1.08
N SER A 330 2.98 17.01 1.61
CA SER A 330 4.26 17.51 1.06
C SER A 330 5.50 16.74 1.53
N SER A 331 5.34 15.65 2.31
CA SER A 331 6.48 14.92 2.86
C SER A 331 7.28 14.22 1.77
N ILE A 332 8.59 14.49 1.70
CA ILE A 332 9.51 13.74 0.86
C ILE A 332 9.43 12.23 1.17
N HIS A 333 9.54 11.40 0.13
CA HIS A 333 9.65 9.95 0.30
C HIS A 333 10.97 9.61 1.01
N PRO A 334 11.00 8.75 2.05
CA PRO A 334 12.19 8.60 2.88
C PRO A 334 13.37 7.99 2.10
N ALA A 335 13.13 7.10 1.14
CA ALA A 335 14.17 6.61 0.23
C ALA A 335 14.82 7.72 -0.63
N ASN A 336 14.11 8.81 -0.95
CA ASN A 336 14.70 9.96 -1.65
C ASN A 336 15.53 10.83 -0.70
N ALA A 337 15.09 11.00 0.56
CA ALA A 337 15.88 11.70 1.58
C ALA A 337 17.16 10.91 1.91
N ALA A 338 17.07 9.58 2.06
CA ALA A 338 18.22 8.69 2.21
C ALA A 338 19.17 8.77 1.01
N LEU A 339 18.63 8.75 -0.22
CA LEU A 339 19.43 8.93 -1.43
C LEU A 339 20.13 10.29 -1.45
N THR A 340 19.44 11.35 -1.04
CA THR A 340 20.01 12.71 -0.94
C THR A 340 21.22 12.70 -0.01
N ALA A 341 21.06 12.19 1.22
CA ALA A 341 22.13 12.11 2.20
C ALA A 341 23.32 11.29 1.67
N GLN A 342 23.07 10.15 1.03
CA GLN A 342 24.14 9.32 0.45
C GLN A 342 24.87 10.00 -0.72
N LEU A 343 24.17 10.70 -1.61
CA LEU A 343 24.78 11.43 -2.73
C LEU A 343 25.72 12.54 -2.25
N VAL A 344 25.33 13.23 -1.18
CA VAL A 344 26.11 14.34 -0.63
C VAL A 344 27.04 13.91 0.49
N LYS A 345 27.09 12.62 0.85
CA LYS A 345 27.89 12.07 1.95
C LYS A 345 29.34 12.59 1.97
N PRO A 346 30.06 12.71 0.84
CA PRO A 346 31.44 13.24 0.84
C PRO A 346 31.56 14.72 1.28
N TYR A 347 30.45 15.45 1.34
CA TYR A 347 30.40 16.86 1.72
C TYR A 347 29.85 17.07 3.14
N LEU A 348 29.17 16.08 3.72
CA LEU A 348 28.62 16.17 5.07
C LEU A 348 29.75 16.17 6.10
N ILE A 349 29.56 16.95 7.15
CA ILE A 349 30.47 17.14 8.26
C ILE A 349 30.01 16.26 9.42
N GLU A 350 30.89 15.37 9.88
CA GLU A 350 30.64 14.61 11.11
C GLU A 350 30.55 15.58 12.29
N ASP A 351 29.57 15.38 13.16
CA ASP A 351 29.33 16.21 14.35
C ASP A 351 28.99 17.68 14.06
N ALA A 352 28.47 17.97 12.87
CA ALA A 352 27.98 19.31 12.52
C ALA A 352 26.73 19.74 13.32
N GLN A 353 26.57 21.05 13.38
CA GLN A 353 25.32 21.75 13.67
C GLN A 353 24.51 21.91 12.39
N VAL A 354 23.34 21.26 12.33
CA VAL A 354 22.53 21.18 11.11
C VAL A 354 21.20 21.89 11.31
N LEU A 355 20.79 22.68 10.32
CA LEU A 355 19.48 23.32 10.26
C LEU A 355 18.67 22.80 9.07
N ASP A 356 17.43 22.41 9.32
CA ASP A 356 16.40 22.26 8.27
C ASP A 356 15.33 23.35 8.48
N PRO A 357 15.33 24.41 7.67
CA PRO A 357 14.40 25.52 7.80
C PRO A 357 12.96 25.21 7.36
N PHE A 358 12.74 24.06 6.69
CA PHE A 358 11.43 23.64 6.18
C PHE A 358 11.22 22.15 6.47
N CYS A 359 11.37 21.77 7.75
CA CYS A 359 11.60 20.38 8.11
C CYS A 359 10.38 19.46 7.93
N GLY A 360 9.17 20.02 7.86
CA GLY A 360 7.94 19.24 7.85
C GLY A 360 7.94 18.23 8.99
N VAL A 361 7.78 16.94 8.65
CA VAL A 361 7.78 15.81 9.59
C VAL A 361 9.18 15.26 9.91
N GLY A 362 10.26 16.03 9.66
CA GLY A 362 11.63 15.74 10.07
C GLY A 362 12.40 14.73 9.22
N THR A 363 11.84 14.28 8.09
CA THR A 363 12.41 13.17 7.30
C THR A 363 13.84 13.46 6.80
N MET A 364 14.13 14.70 6.38
CA MET A 364 15.45 15.09 5.87
C MET A 364 16.53 15.01 6.95
N LEU A 365 16.28 15.59 8.13
CA LEU A 365 17.21 15.54 9.27
C LEU A 365 17.44 14.11 9.79
N ILE A 366 16.39 13.29 9.87
CA ILE A 366 16.51 11.88 10.26
C ILE A 366 17.44 11.13 9.32
N GLU A 367 17.21 11.22 8.00
CA GLU A 367 18.05 10.51 7.01
C GLU A 367 19.47 11.10 6.90
N ARG A 368 19.64 12.40 7.15
CA ARG A 368 20.97 13.02 7.24
C ARG A 368 21.78 12.39 8.37
N ASP A 369 21.24 12.35 9.58
CA ASP A 369 21.95 11.82 10.75
C ASP A 369 22.24 10.32 10.65
N LEU A 370 21.29 9.54 10.11
CA LEU A 370 21.49 8.12 9.84
C LEU A 370 22.58 7.85 8.78
N CYS A 371 22.92 8.84 7.94
CA CYS A 371 23.99 8.73 6.95
C CYS A 371 25.36 9.15 7.51
N VAL A 372 25.40 10.30 8.19
CA VAL A 372 26.58 10.86 8.87
C VAL A 372 26.09 11.51 10.16
N ARG A 373 26.68 11.13 11.31
CA ARG A 373 26.26 11.60 12.63
C ARG A 373 26.32 13.12 12.72
N ALA A 374 25.27 13.74 13.25
CA ALA A 374 25.23 15.15 13.62
C ALA A 374 25.44 15.31 15.12
N LYS A 375 25.94 16.47 15.55
CA LYS A 375 26.05 16.80 16.97
C LYS A 375 24.75 17.39 17.51
N THR A 376 24.23 18.39 16.80
CA THR A 376 22.98 19.07 17.16
C THR A 376 22.23 19.41 15.90
N MET A 377 20.92 19.16 15.88
CA MET A 377 20.08 19.49 14.73
C MET A 377 18.86 20.31 15.15
N TYR A 378 18.44 21.20 14.26
CA TYR A 378 17.27 22.06 14.42
C TYR A 378 16.36 21.94 13.21
N GLY A 379 15.08 21.67 13.47
CA GLY A 379 14.05 21.62 12.42
C GLY A 379 13.03 22.72 12.65
N LEU A 380 12.81 23.56 11.64
CA LEU A 380 11.83 24.64 11.67
C LEU A 380 10.70 24.34 10.70
N ASP A 381 9.48 24.65 11.11
CA ASP A 381 8.32 24.65 10.23
C ASP A 381 7.26 25.61 10.78
N ILE A 382 6.55 26.29 9.87
CA ILE A 382 5.46 27.20 10.23
C ILE A 382 4.20 26.42 10.64
N TYR A 383 4.06 25.18 10.17
CA TYR A 383 2.92 24.34 10.48
C TYR A 383 3.17 23.53 11.75
N GLY A 384 2.57 23.98 12.87
CA GLY A 384 2.77 23.36 14.18
C GLY A 384 2.46 21.86 14.23
N GLU A 385 1.47 21.39 13.47
CA GLU A 385 1.16 19.95 13.41
C GLU A 385 2.29 19.13 12.78
N ALA A 386 2.99 19.67 11.78
CA ALA A 386 4.15 18.99 11.19
C ALA A 386 5.28 18.82 12.20
N ILE A 387 5.48 19.81 13.07
CA ILE A 387 6.46 19.78 14.16
C ILE A 387 6.13 18.69 15.19
N GLU A 388 4.88 18.57 15.63
CA GLU A 388 4.49 17.49 16.55
C GLU A 388 4.71 16.10 15.91
N LYS A 389 4.33 15.96 14.63
CA LYS A 389 4.57 14.74 13.85
C LYS A 389 6.06 14.42 13.70
N ALA A 390 6.91 15.43 13.53
CA ALA A 390 8.36 15.26 13.43
C ALA A 390 8.96 14.72 14.74
N ARG A 391 8.46 15.18 15.90
CA ARG A 391 8.87 14.64 17.22
C ARG A 391 8.49 13.18 17.35
N ILE A 392 7.27 12.79 16.98
CA ILE A 392 6.81 11.39 17.01
C ILE A 392 7.71 10.52 16.13
N ASN A 393 7.96 10.95 14.90
CA ASN A 393 8.83 10.20 13.98
C ASN A 393 10.25 10.04 14.53
N THR A 394 10.83 11.09 15.12
CA THR A 394 12.18 11.06 15.69
C THR A 394 12.28 10.16 16.92
N ASP A 395 11.29 10.22 17.81
CA ASP A 395 11.18 9.32 18.96
C ASP A 395 11.07 7.85 18.52
N LEU A 396 10.36 7.57 17.43
CA LEU A 396 10.29 6.21 16.88
C LEU A 396 11.65 5.70 16.39
N VAL A 397 12.51 6.54 15.80
CA VAL A 397 13.89 6.14 15.44
C VAL A 397 14.61 5.58 16.66
N ASN A 398 14.51 6.27 17.80
CA ASN A 398 15.13 5.87 19.06
C ASN A 398 14.52 4.58 19.61
N ARG A 399 13.19 4.43 19.59
CA ARG A 399 12.51 3.24 20.12
C ARG A 399 12.75 1.98 19.30
N CYS A 400 12.82 2.11 17.97
CA CYS A 400 13.05 0.97 17.10
C CYS A 400 14.54 0.61 16.93
N GLY A 401 15.45 1.35 17.59
CA GLY A 401 16.87 1.03 17.59
C GLY A 401 17.57 1.23 16.25
N LEU A 402 17.03 2.07 15.36
CA LEU A 402 17.65 2.35 14.05
C LEU A 402 19.05 2.98 14.17
N LYS A 403 19.39 3.55 15.34
CA LYS A 403 20.70 4.13 15.66
C LYS A 403 21.61 3.24 16.53
N SER A 404 21.23 1.99 16.77
CA SER A 404 21.85 1.11 17.79
C SER A 404 23.35 0.83 17.61
N GLU A 405 23.94 1.08 16.45
CA GLU A 405 25.36 0.82 16.19
C GLU A 405 26.32 1.82 16.86
N ASP A 406 25.89 3.06 17.15
CA ASP A 406 26.72 4.08 17.82
C ASP A 406 26.34 4.33 19.29
N GLY A 407 25.31 3.64 19.81
CA GLY A 407 24.79 3.78 21.16
C GLY A 407 24.14 5.15 21.45
N GLY A 408 23.95 5.99 20.43
CA GLY A 408 23.43 7.35 20.57
C GLY A 408 21.91 7.44 20.39
N HIS A 409 21.31 8.48 20.97
CA HIS A 409 19.94 8.88 20.67
C HIS A 409 19.93 9.96 19.58
N LEU A 410 18.98 9.86 18.66
CA LEU A 410 18.66 10.93 17.73
C LEU A 410 17.94 12.06 18.48
N VAL A 411 18.57 13.23 18.53
CA VAL A 411 18.00 14.44 19.14
C VAL A 411 17.91 15.53 18.09
N ILE A 412 16.68 15.94 17.78
CA ILE A 412 16.39 17.04 16.86
C ILE A 412 15.51 18.06 17.59
N ASN A 413 15.96 19.31 17.60
CA ASN A 413 15.23 20.41 18.21
C ASN A 413 14.20 20.96 17.22
N TYR A 414 12.96 20.46 17.31
CA TYR A 414 11.87 20.95 16.47
C TYR A 414 11.19 22.18 17.05
N ILE A 415 11.11 23.23 16.26
CA ILE A 415 10.60 24.53 16.68
C ILE A 415 9.53 24.98 15.68
N ASN A 416 8.32 25.21 16.16
CA ASN A 416 7.30 25.87 15.35
C ASN A 416 7.64 27.37 15.23
N ARG A 417 8.24 27.73 14.09
CA ARG A 417 8.76 29.07 13.82
C ARG A 417 8.95 29.26 12.33
N ASP A 418 8.73 30.48 11.87
CA ASP A 418 9.18 30.90 10.55
C ASP A 418 10.72 31.01 10.53
N PHE A 419 11.35 30.39 9.54
CA PHE A 419 12.79 30.49 9.31
C PHE A 419 13.29 31.95 9.21
N PHE A 420 12.49 32.84 8.63
CA PHE A 420 12.88 34.23 8.45
C PHE A 420 12.91 35.04 9.76
N ASP A 421 12.19 34.57 10.79
CA ASP A 421 12.16 35.18 12.12
C ASP A 421 13.02 34.43 13.16
N PHE A 422 13.47 33.22 12.82
CA PHE A 422 14.23 32.36 13.72
C PHE A 422 15.61 32.94 14.05
N LYS A 423 15.91 33.17 15.32
CA LYS A 423 17.22 33.66 15.79
C LYS A 423 17.94 32.58 16.58
N HIS A 424 19.25 32.45 16.36
CA HIS A 424 20.13 31.58 17.13
C HIS A 424 21.45 32.28 17.43
N ASN A 425 22.05 31.99 18.58
CA ASN A 425 23.30 32.62 19.01
C ASN A 425 24.53 32.02 18.31
N TYR A 426 24.39 30.80 17.80
CA TYR A 426 25.44 30.07 17.08
C TYR A 426 25.07 29.98 15.60
N LEU A 427 26.08 29.87 14.75
CA LEU A 427 25.92 29.62 13.33
C LEU A 427 25.93 28.11 13.07
N PHE A 428 25.40 27.71 11.92
CA PHE A 428 25.31 26.33 11.50
C PHE A 428 26.44 25.97 10.54
N ASP A 429 26.92 24.73 10.62
CA ASP A 429 27.84 24.16 9.64
C ASP A 429 27.08 23.78 8.35
N GLU A 430 25.83 23.36 8.51
CA GLU A 430 25.00 22.85 7.42
C GLU A 430 23.56 23.37 7.46
N ILE A 431 23.03 23.69 6.29
CA ILE A 431 21.59 23.67 6.03
C ILE A 431 21.29 22.46 5.16
N PHE A 432 20.40 21.57 5.60
CA PHE A 432 20.03 20.36 4.86
C PHE A 432 18.51 20.29 4.75
N THR A 433 17.95 20.58 3.56
CA THR A 433 16.51 20.86 3.45
C THR A 433 15.88 20.43 2.13
N ASN A 434 14.58 20.11 2.21
CA ASN A 434 13.70 19.93 1.08
C ASN A 434 12.88 21.19 0.87
N MET A 435 13.15 21.91 -0.22
CA MET A 435 12.50 23.19 -0.49
C MET A 435 11.00 23.02 -0.76
N PRO A 436 10.17 23.97 -0.25
CA PRO A 436 8.77 24.06 -0.64
C PRO A 436 8.58 24.13 -2.17
N THR A 437 7.44 23.63 -2.63
CA THR A 437 7.01 23.67 -4.02
C THR A 437 5.71 24.46 -4.15
N VAL A 438 5.37 24.88 -5.38
CA VAL A 438 4.04 25.40 -5.70
C VAL A 438 2.98 24.42 -5.21
N GLY A 439 1.93 24.95 -4.60
CA GLY A 439 0.84 24.17 -4.04
C GLY A 439 -0.43 24.99 -3.98
N ARG A 440 -1.43 24.52 -3.23
CA ARG A 440 -2.70 25.26 -3.07
C ARG A 440 -2.54 26.63 -2.38
N SER A 441 -1.46 26.81 -1.63
CA SER A 441 -1.22 27.97 -0.77
C SER A 441 0.07 28.73 -1.11
N MET A 442 0.70 28.43 -2.25
CA MET A 442 1.94 29.09 -2.68
C MET A 442 1.96 29.18 -4.19
N ASP A 443 1.96 30.40 -4.72
CA ASP A 443 2.14 30.66 -6.16
C ASP A 443 3.62 30.80 -6.57
N GLU A 444 3.88 30.93 -7.87
CA GLU A 444 5.23 31.07 -8.42
C GLU A 444 5.95 32.35 -7.98
N GLY A 445 5.22 33.46 -7.79
CA GLY A 445 5.78 34.73 -7.34
C GLY A 445 6.20 34.68 -5.87
N GLU A 446 5.35 34.08 -5.03
CA GLU A 446 5.64 33.80 -3.63
C GLU A 446 6.83 32.85 -3.49
N LEU A 447 6.90 31.82 -4.33
CA LEU A 447 8.01 30.87 -4.35
C LEU A 447 9.34 31.51 -4.76
N SER A 448 9.35 32.35 -5.79
CA SER A 448 10.54 33.14 -6.18
C SER A 448 11.02 34.02 -5.02
N THR A 449 10.09 34.67 -4.32
CA THR A 449 10.37 35.51 -3.14
C THR A 449 10.92 34.69 -1.98
N LEU A 450 10.37 33.48 -1.76
CA LEU A 450 10.85 32.52 -0.77
C LEU A 450 12.33 32.17 -1.02
N TYR A 451 12.70 31.81 -2.25
CA TYR A 451 14.08 31.47 -2.59
C TYR A 451 15.03 32.66 -2.36
N GLN A 452 14.63 33.86 -2.78
CA GLN A 452 15.44 35.06 -2.56
C GLN A 452 15.68 35.32 -1.06
N LYS A 453 14.61 35.27 -0.25
CA LYS A 453 14.70 35.46 1.20
C LYS A 453 15.50 34.34 1.86
N PHE A 454 15.35 33.10 1.39
CA PHE A 454 16.06 31.93 1.88
C PHE A 454 17.57 32.12 1.75
N PHE A 455 18.06 32.44 0.54
CA PHE A 455 19.49 32.64 0.33
C PHE A 455 20.02 33.89 1.05
N ARG A 456 19.21 34.92 1.31
CA ARG A 456 19.67 36.01 2.18
C ARG A 456 19.84 35.52 3.62
N ARG A 457 18.82 34.84 4.15
CA ARG A 457 18.77 34.39 5.55
C ARG A 457 19.77 33.28 5.85
N ALA A 458 19.99 32.35 4.93
CA ALA A 458 20.96 31.27 5.05
C ALA A 458 22.38 31.79 5.27
N HIS A 459 22.77 32.87 4.56
CA HIS A 459 24.10 33.48 4.70
C HIS A 459 24.35 33.99 6.12
N GLU A 460 23.33 34.59 6.74
CA GLU A 460 23.41 35.14 8.09
C GLU A 460 23.57 34.05 9.16
N LEU A 461 23.08 32.84 8.89
CA LEU A 461 23.00 31.73 9.83
C LEU A 461 24.06 30.64 9.62
N LEU A 462 24.79 30.66 8.51
CA LEU A 462 25.86 29.68 8.23
C LEU A 462 27.25 30.21 8.61
N GLU A 463 28.10 29.33 9.11
CA GLU A 463 29.54 29.57 9.29
C GLU A 463 30.24 29.85 7.95
N ASP A 464 31.45 30.43 8.01
CA ASP A 464 32.30 30.47 6.82
C ASP A 464 32.64 29.03 6.37
N GLN A 465 32.63 28.80 5.06
CA GLN A 465 32.73 27.46 4.46
C GLN A 465 31.59 26.48 4.80
N GLY A 466 30.52 26.94 5.45
CA GLY A 466 29.31 26.15 5.65
C GLY A 466 28.66 25.71 4.33
N ILE A 467 27.84 24.65 4.40
CA ILE A 467 27.19 24.09 3.21
C ILE A 467 25.67 24.16 3.27
N ILE A 468 25.07 24.32 2.11
CA ILE A 468 23.63 24.13 1.88
C ILE A 468 23.47 22.90 1.00
N VAL A 469 22.82 21.87 1.54
CA VAL A 469 22.28 20.74 0.79
C VAL A 469 20.80 21.03 0.51
N LEU A 470 20.49 21.21 -0.77
CA LEU A 470 19.18 21.67 -1.21
C LEU A 470 18.52 20.64 -2.12
N TYR A 471 17.47 19.99 -1.66
CA TYR A 471 16.57 19.21 -2.52
C TYR A 471 15.48 20.16 -3.06
N SER A 472 15.38 20.29 -4.39
CA SER A 472 14.53 21.31 -5.01
C SER A 472 13.95 20.87 -6.35
N HIS A 473 12.73 21.32 -6.63
CA HIS A 473 12.05 21.20 -7.93
C HIS A 473 12.29 22.42 -8.85
N ASN A 474 13.02 23.44 -8.39
CA ASN A 474 13.15 24.74 -9.05
C ASN A 474 14.60 25.08 -9.38
N ARG A 475 15.14 24.37 -10.38
CA ARG A 475 16.53 24.54 -10.86
C ARG A 475 16.89 25.97 -11.22
N GLU A 476 15.97 26.71 -11.83
CA GLU A 476 16.19 28.10 -12.26
C GLU A 476 16.43 29.03 -11.06
N TYR A 477 15.64 28.89 -9.99
CA TYR A 477 15.78 29.74 -8.80
C TYR A 477 17.06 29.42 -8.04
N VAL A 478 17.43 28.14 -7.92
CA VAL A 478 18.71 27.77 -7.30
C VAL A 478 19.87 28.40 -8.06
N ARG A 479 19.90 28.27 -9.40
CA ARG A 479 20.97 28.87 -10.22
C ARG A 479 20.98 30.39 -10.15
N LYS A 480 19.82 31.03 -10.10
CA LYS A 480 19.70 32.49 -10.01
C LYS A 480 20.30 33.02 -8.71
N PHE A 481 20.06 32.36 -7.59
CA PHE A 481 20.41 32.90 -6.26
C PHE A 481 21.68 32.28 -5.64
N ALA A 482 22.16 31.13 -6.13
CA ALA A 482 23.32 30.42 -5.59
C ALA A 482 24.57 30.41 -6.49
N ASN A 483 24.52 31.01 -7.68
CA ASN A 483 25.64 31.02 -8.64
C ASN A 483 26.48 32.31 -8.61
N THR A 484 26.33 33.10 -7.56
CA THR A 484 27.08 34.35 -7.34
C THR A 484 27.54 34.42 -5.89
N LYS A 485 28.63 35.16 -5.62
CA LYS A 485 29.08 35.42 -4.24
C LYS A 485 27.92 35.93 -3.37
N PRO A 486 27.77 35.43 -2.13
CA PRO A 486 28.70 34.59 -1.36
C PRO A 486 28.61 33.07 -1.66
N TYR A 487 27.81 32.64 -2.63
CA TYR A 487 27.52 31.23 -2.88
C TYR A 487 28.31 30.65 -4.05
N ARG A 488 28.63 29.36 -3.94
CA ARG A 488 29.18 28.54 -5.03
C ARG A 488 28.53 27.16 -5.05
N ILE A 489 27.86 26.82 -6.14
CA ILE A 489 27.37 25.46 -6.37
C ILE A 489 28.57 24.54 -6.63
N GLU A 490 28.86 23.63 -5.70
CA GLU A 490 29.95 22.65 -5.84
C GLU A 490 29.50 21.39 -6.58
N LYS A 491 28.23 21.01 -6.42
CA LYS A 491 27.67 19.83 -7.05
C LYS A 491 26.17 19.99 -7.31
N GLU A 492 25.73 19.40 -8.42
CA GLU A 492 24.33 19.29 -8.83
C GLU A 492 24.07 17.83 -9.22
N PHE A 493 23.02 17.23 -8.65
CA PHE A 493 22.57 15.88 -8.95
C PHE A 493 21.13 15.91 -9.45
N GLU A 494 20.87 15.40 -10.65
CA GLU A 494 19.50 15.24 -11.15
C GLU A 494 18.87 13.99 -10.53
N ILE A 495 17.80 14.18 -9.73
CA ILE A 495 17.06 13.08 -9.10
C ILE A 495 15.98 12.55 -10.05
N SER A 496 15.26 13.44 -10.73
CA SER A 496 14.20 13.04 -11.66
C SER A 496 13.99 14.12 -12.71
N MET A 497 14.28 13.81 -13.97
CA MET A 497 13.98 14.71 -15.09
C MET A 497 12.47 14.96 -15.21
N MET A 498 11.65 13.91 -15.00
CA MET A 498 10.19 13.98 -15.11
C MET A 498 9.58 14.88 -14.04
N GLU A 499 10.07 14.79 -12.80
CA GLU A 499 9.59 15.61 -11.66
C GLU A 499 10.37 16.93 -11.54
N LYS A 500 11.33 17.18 -12.45
CA LYS A 500 12.28 18.30 -12.45
C LYS A 500 12.99 18.49 -11.11
N THR A 501 13.39 17.39 -10.47
CA THR A 501 13.93 17.39 -9.11
C THR A 501 15.44 17.21 -9.10
N TYR A 502 16.11 18.02 -8.28
CA TYR A 502 17.57 18.08 -8.18
C TYR A 502 18.01 18.21 -6.73
N VAL A 503 19.22 17.73 -6.45
CA VAL A 503 19.94 17.98 -5.19
C VAL A 503 21.16 18.83 -5.50
N TYR A 504 21.39 19.87 -4.70
CA TYR A 504 22.55 20.76 -4.82
C TYR A 504 23.39 20.69 -3.56
N VAL A 505 24.70 20.78 -3.73
CA VAL A 505 25.66 21.11 -2.67
C VAL A 505 26.20 22.50 -2.97
N ILE A 506 25.98 23.44 -2.06
CA ILE A 506 26.30 24.86 -2.24
C ILE A 506 27.19 25.29 -1.08
N ARG A 507 28.38 25.79 -1.37
CA ARG A 507 29.32 26.34 -0.39
C ARG A 507 29.04 27.81 -0.16
N VAL A 508 29.14 28.25 1.10
CA VAL A 508 29.06 29.66 1.50
C VAL A 508 30.45 30.19 1.81
N SER A 509 30.74 31.42 1.40
CA SER A 509 31.95 32.16 1.80
C SER A 509 31.55 33.49 2.41
N ARG A 510 32.04 33.80 3.61
CA ARG A 510 31.78 35.07 4.30
C ARG A 510 32.65 36.23 3.82
#